data_AF-A0A1H6WXB2-F1
#
_entry.id   AF-A0A1H6WXB2-F1
#
_cell.length_a   1.000
_cell.length_b   1.000
_cell.length_c   1.000
_cell.angle_alpha   90.00
_cell.angle_beta   90.00
_cell.angle_gamma   90.00
#
_symmetry.space_group_name_H-M   'P 1'
#
loop_
_entity.id
_entity.type
_entity.pdbx_description
1 polymer ?
#
loop_
_entity_poly.entity_id
_entity_poly.type
_entity_poly.pdbx_seq_one_letter_code
_entity_poly.pdbx_strand_id
1 'polypeptide(L)'
;AEVLSPLRDIDKWVRRKLRCYLWRQWGPAGYRELRKRGVSVREAWNTSKSAHGPWRLSKTPALTVALPLAFFKTMGLPSLAPR
;
A
#
# COMPACT_ATOMS: atom_id res chain seq x y z
N ALA A 1 -17.58 -25.54 -4.52
CA ALA A 1 -16.28 -24.84 -4.46
C ALA A 1 -16.49 -23.56 -3.68
N GLU A 2 -15.86 -23.43 -2.50
CA GLU A 2 -15.96 -22.20 -1.70
C GLU A 2 -15.52 -20.99 -2.52
N VAL A 3 -16.25 -19.89 -2.40
CA VAL A 3 -16.09 -18.64 -3.18
C VAL A 3 -14.89 -17.85 -2.66
N LEU A 4 -13.72 -18.49 -2.57
CA LEU A 4 -12.50 -17.89 -2.00
C LEU A 4 -11.83 -16.91 -2.97
N SER A 5 -11.96 -17.14 -4.28
CA SER A 5 -11.31 -16.30 -5.31
C SER A 5 -11.84 -14.85 -5.29
N PRO A 6 -13.17 -14.59 -5.34
CA PRO A 6 -13.70 -13.23 -5.26
C PRO A 6 -13.35 -12.50 -3.96
N LEU A 7 -13.42 -13.19 -2.82
CA LEU A 7 -13.10 -12.59 -1.52
C LEU A 7 -11.62 -12.20 -1.43
N ARG A 8 -10.71 -13.02 -1.97
CA ARG A 8 -9.27 -12.70 -2.05
C ARG A 8 -9.00 -11.47 -2.91
N ASP A 9 -9.74 -11.30 -4.00
CA ASP A 9 -9.54 -10.15 -4.89
C ASP A 9 -10.10 -8.85 -4.30
N ILE A 10 -11.25 -8.91 -3.61
CA ILE A 10 -11.78 -7.80 -2.83
C ILE A 10 -10.79 -7.42 -1.71
N ASP A 11 -10.26 -8.40 -0.97
CA ASP A 11 -9.27 -8.19 0.09
C ASP A 11 -7.99 -7.49 -0.41
N LYS A 12 -7.49 -7.87 -1.60
CA LYS A 12 -6.38 -7.16 -2.28
C LYS A 12 -6.77 -5.75 -2.69
N TRP A 13 -7.97 -5.57 -3.23
CA TRP A 13 -8.48 -4.27 -3.70
C TRP A 13 -8.64 -3.27 -2.54
N VAL A 14 -9.20 -3.70 -1.41
CA VAL A 14 -9.35 -2.88 -0.19
C VAL A 14 -8.00 -2.37 0.28
N ARG A 15 -7.00 -3.25 0.41
CA ARG A 15 -5.65 -2.81 0.80
C ARG A 15 -5.03 -1.85 -0.19
N ARG A 16 -5.24 -2.07 -1.49
CA ARG A 16 -4.74 -1.15 -2.52
C ARG A 16 -5.38 0.24 -2.37
N LYS A 17 -6.68 0.31 -2.09
CA LYS A 17 -7.37 1.57 -1.79
C LYS A 17 -6.82 2.24 -0.54
N LEU A 18 -6.62 1.49 0.54
CA LEU A 18 -6.02 2.02 1.77
C LEU A 18 -4.61 2.59 1.54
N ARG A 19 -3.78 1.93 0.72
CA ARG A 19 -2.48 2.51 0.31
C ARG A 19 -2.63 3.83 -0.44
N CYS A 20 -3.64 3.97 -1.29
CA CYS A 20 -3.91 5.23 -1.98
C CYS A 20 -4.24 6.35 -0.98
N TYR A 21 -5.09 6.05 0.01
CA TYR A 21 -5.47 7.01 1.04
C TYR A 21 -4.28 7.43 1.89
N LEU A 22 -3.50 6.47 2.39
CA LEU A 22 -2.31 6.76 3.19
C LEU A 22 -1.26 7.56 2.41
N TRP A 23 -1.03 7.21 1.14
CA TRP A 23 -0.14 7.99 0.28
C TRP A 23 -0.61 9.45 0.14
N ARG A 24 -1.91 9.65 -0.08
CA ARG A 24 -2.49 11.00 -0.20
C ARG A 24 -2.44 11.75 1.12
N GLN A 25 -2.64 11.06 2.25
CA GLN A 25 -2.56 11.62 3.60
C GLN A 25 -1.13 12.06 3.94
N TRP A 26 -0.10 11.33 3.50
CA TRP A 26 1.29 11.74 3.71
C TRP A 26 1.64 13.02 2.95
N GLY A 27 1.04 13.23 1.77
CA GLY A 27 1.24 14.45 0.98
C GLY A 27 2.72 14.79 0.78
N PRO A 28 3.16 16.03 1.08
CA PRO A 28 4.57 16.43 0.98
C PRO A 28 5.54 15.59 1.82
N ALA A 29 5.06 14.94 2.88
CA ALA A 29 5.89 14.08 3.73
C ALA A 29 6.14 12.68 3.16
N GLY A 30 5.57 12.32 2.00
CA GLY A 30 5.62 10.97 1.43
C GLY A 30 7.03 10.37 1.35
N TYR A 31 8.05 11.15 0.97
CA TYR A 31 9.44 10.68 0.94
C TYR A 31 9.93 10.25 2.32
N ARG A 32 9.69 11.09 3.35
CA ARG A 32 10.11 10.82 4.73
C ARG A 32 9.39 9.60 5.30
N GLU A 33 8.10 9.48 5.02
CA GLU A 33 7.29 8.33 5.46
C GLU A 33 7.74 7.01 4.82
N LEU A 34 8.11 7.02 3.54
CA LEU A 34 8.69 5.85 2.86
C LEU A 34 10.05 5.48 3.49
N ARG A 35 10.94 6.45 3.71
CA ARG A 35 12.26 6.22 4.31
C ARG A 35 12.16 5.70 5.75
N LYS A 36 11.27 6.25 6.55
CA LYS A 36 10.98 5.78 7.93
C LYS A 36 10.56 4.31 7.97
N ARG A 37 9.98 3.79 6.89
CA ARG A 37 9.51 2.40 6.77
C ARG A 37 10.44 1.51 5.95
N GLY A 38 11.71 1.90 5.81
CA GLY A 38 12.76 1.04 5.24
C GLY A 38 12.82 1.00 3.72
N VAL A 39 12.05 1.81 3.00
CA VAL A 39 12.14 1.88 1.52
C VAL A 39 13.45 2.51 1.11
N SER A 40 14.15 1.95 0.11
CA SER A 40 15.43 2.49 -0.38
C SER A 40 15.34 3.95 -0.82
N VAL A 41 16.45 4.70 -0.76
CA VAL A 41 16.49 6.12 -1.19
C VAL A 41 16.01 6.29 -2.63
N ARG A 42 16.48 5.42 -3.53
CA ARG A 42 16.14 5.43 -4.95
C ARG A 42 14.63 5.24 -5.17
N GLU A 43 14.04 4.22 -4.56
CA GLU A 43 12.61 3.93 -4.73
C GLU A 43 11.73 4.97 -4.07
N ALA A 44 12.12 5.47 -2.89
CA ALA A 44 11.41 6.53 -2.20
C ALA A 44 11.40 7.80 -3.04
N TRP A 45 12.55 8.21 -3.58
CA TRP A 45 12.66 9.36 -4.46
C TRP A 45 11.80 9.22 -5.72
N ASN A 46 11.94 8.10 -6.43
CA ASN A 46 11.18 7.83 -7.66
C ASN A 46 9.67 7.83 -7.42
N THR A 47 9.22 7.28 -6.29
CA THR A 47 7.79 7.23 -5.93
C THR A 47 7.28 8.61 -5.53
N SER A 48 8.05 9.38 -4.75
CA SER A 48 7.66 10.73 -4.30
C SER A 48 7.68 11.77 -5.41
N LYS A 49 8.51 11.61 -6.44
CA LYS A 49 8.60 12.54 -7.58
C LYS A 49 7.78 12.11 -8.80
N SER A 50 7.16 10.93 -8.76
CA SER A 50 6.35 10.43 -9.87
C SER A 50 5.09 11.28 -10.08
N ALA A 51 4.79 11.63 -11.33
CA ALA A 51 3.55 12.30 -11.73
C ALA A 51 2.31 11.37 -11.72
N HIS A 52 2.48 10.07 -11.48
CA HIS A 52 1.37 9.14 -11.48
C HIS A 52 0.44 9.31 -10.27
N GLY A 53 -0.85 9.13 -10.50
CA GLY A 53 -1.85 9.21 -9.44
C GLY A 53 -1.74 8.09 -8.39
N PRO A 54 -2.38 8.27 -7.21
CA PRO A 54 -2.28 7.34 -6.09
C PRO A 54 -2.63 5.89 -6.43
N TRP A 55 -3.58 5.67 -7.35
CA TRP A 55 -3.95 4.31 -7.76
C TRP A 55 -2.80 3.58 -8.46
N ARG A 56 -2.07 4.24 -9.36
CA ARG A 56 -0.89 3.63 -9.99
C ARG A 56 0.24 3.46 -8.98
N LEU A 57 0.47 4.48 -8.13
CA LEU A 57 1.51 4.43 -7.10
C LEU A 57 1.28 3.34 -6.06
N SER A 58 0.03 3.03 -5.69
CA SER A 58 -0.30 1.99 -4.69
C SER A 58 0.21 0.57 -5.01
N LYS A 59 0.65 0.34 -6.25
CA LYS A 59 1.26 -0.92 -6.72
C LYS A 59 2.79 -0.85 -6.88
N THR A 60 3.44 0.26 -6.55
CA THR A 60 4.90 0.34 -6.63
C THR A 60 5.56 -0.49 -5.52
N PRO A 61 6.81 -0.96 -5.75
CA PRO A 61 7.57 -1.63 -4.70
C PRO A 61 7.70 -0.79 -3.43
N ALA A 62 7.94 0.52 -3.58
CA ALA A 62 8.04 1.45 -2.45
C ALA A 62 6.82 1.42 -1.53
N LEU A 63 5.60 1.54 -2.07
CA LEU A 63 4.38 1.52 -1.25
C LEU A 63 4.03 0.10 -0.77
N THR A 64 4.49 -0.94 -1.46
CA THR A 64 4.30 -2.32 -1.01
C THR A 64 5.21 -2.65 0.18
N VAL A 65 6.46 -2.18 0.16
CA VAL A 65 7.43 -2.29 1.26
C VAL A 65 7.00 -1.42 2.44
N ALA A 66 6.59 -0.18 2.20
CA ALA A 66 6.18 0.72 3.27
C ALA A 66 4.84 0.33 3.90
N LEU A 67 3.87 -0.13 3.11
CA LEU A 67 2.53 -0.49 3.58
C LEU A 67 2.25 -1.97 3.27
N PRO A 68 2.99 -2.89 3.92
CA PRO A 68 2.83 -4.30 3.71
C PRO A 68 1.52 -4.78 4.34
N LEU A 69 1.23 -6.03 4.09
CA LEU A 69 0.05 -6.69 4.62
C LEU A 69 0.02 -6.75 6.15
N ALA A 70 1.19 -6.95 6.76
CA ALA A 70 1.35 -6.96 8.21
C ALA A 70 0.96 -5.62 8.84
N PHE A 71 1.31 -4.49 8.20
CA PHE A 71 0.95 -3.16 8.66
C PHE A 71 -0.58 -2.97 8.75
N PHE A 72 -1.33 -3.46 7.77
CA PHE A 72 -2.79 -3.38 7.83
C PHE A 72 -3.39 -4.32 8.89
N LYS A 73 -2.78 -5.50 9.10
CA LYS A 73 -3.18 -6.41 10.19
C LYS A 73 -2.99 -5.76 11.55
N THR A 74 -1.85 -5.09 11.78
CA THR A 74 -1.58 -4.40 13.06
C THR A 74 -2.51 -3.23 13.30
N MET A 75 -3.07 -2.63 12.25
CA MET A 75 -4.13 -1.60 12.36
C MET A 75 -5.54 -2.20 12.52
N GLY A 76 -5.68 -3.51 12.65
CA GLY A 76 -6.97 -4.17 12.85
C GLY A 76 -7.78 -4.41 11.57
N LEU A 77 -7.20 -4.33 10.37
CA LEU A 77 -7.92 -4.65 9.14
C LEU A 77 -8.21 -6.17 9.09
N PRO A 78 -9.49 -6.60 9.10
CA PRO A 78 -9.84 -8.01 9.01
C PRO A 78 -9.51 -8.59 7.63
N SER A 79 -9.19 -9.89 7.59
CA SER A 79 -8.99 -10.62 6.33
C SER A 79 -10.34 -11.17 5.85
N LEU A 80 -10.73 -10.87 4.61
CA LEU A 80 -12.00 -11.35 4.06
C LEU A 80 -11.94 -12.81 3.56
N ALA A 81 -10.74 -13.37 3.45
CA ALA A 81 -10.53 -14.76 3.07
C ALA A 81 -9.34 -15.37 3.84
N PRO A 82 -9.37 -16.69 4.09
CA PRO A 82 -8.19 -17.46 4.42
C PRO A 82 -7.12 -17.30 3.33
N ARG A 83 -5.87 -17.20 3.75
CA ARG A 83 -4.74 -17.01 2.84
C ARG A 83 -4.09 -18.33 2.52
#